data_AF-A0A4P7XKF4-F1
#
_entry.id   AF-A0A4P7XKF4-F1
#
_cell.length_a   1.000
_cell.length_b   1.000
_cell.length_c   1.000
_cell.angle_alpha   90.00
_cell.angle_beta   90.00
_cell.angle_gamma   90.00
#
_symmetry.space_group_name_H-M   'P 1'
#
loop_
_entity.id
_entity.type
_entity.pdbx_description
1 polymer ?
#
loop_
_entity_poly.entity_id
_entity_poly.type
_entity_poly.pdbx_seq_one_letter_code
_entity_poly.pdbx_strand_id
1 'polypeptide(L)'
;MRHSGLSTSLLCLALFLAAGAAQAFPISDVLFSRDTGTGPRLESVGFDGTSFSGSATVLAELNPEWMSMSYDAAAGFMYFTRVSGATPTLQRVGFDGTDFIGSATVLTELNPEWMSMSYDPMANFMYFTRASGTVTTLQKVGFDGTDFIGSATVLADLTPEWMSMSYDAAADFMYFTRASGTTPTLQRVGFDGTNFIGSATVLAELNPGWTAMSLVYGQAPVAVTEPGTIPLFALGLFLLRLARRRQGSR
;
A
#
# COMPACT_ATOMS: atom_id res chain seq x y z
N MET A 1 -69.38 7.55 29.30
CA MET A 1 -68.84 8.41 28.20
C MET A 1 -67.41 7.91 27.94
N ARG A 2 -67.01 7.50 26.72
CA ARG A 2 -66.64 8.36 25.55
C ARG A 2 -65.65 9.47 25.96
N HIS A 3 -64.51 9.76 25.33
CA HIS A 3 -63.67 9.24 24.21
C HIS A 3 -62.29 9.95 24.35
N SER A 4 -61.15 9.61 23.73
CA SER A 4 -60.63 8.44 22.98
C SER A 4 -59.12 8.69 22.70
N GLY A 5 -58.27 7.66 22.59
CA GLY A 5 -56.82 7.86 22.37
C GLY A 5 -56.10 6.65 21.76
N LEU A 6 -56.42 6.31 20.50
CA LEU A 6 -55.52 5.56 19.62
C LEU A 6 -54.25 6.39 19.40
N SER A 7 -53.06 5.93 19.01
CA SER A 7 -52.43 4.65 18.62
C SER A 7 -51.12 5.10 17.91
N THR A 8 -50.29 4.18 17.41
CA THR A 8 -49.09 4.42 16.57
C THR A 8 -47.92 5.18 17.24
N SER A 9 -46.66 4.76 17.13
CA SER A 9 -46.10 3.57 16.46
C SER A 9 -44.79 3.12 17.14
N LEU A 10 -44.43 1.86 16.91
CA LEU A 10 -43.06 1.38 17.05
C LEU A 10 -42.11 2.29 16.25
N LEU A 11 -40.97 2.64 16.85
CA LEU A 11 -39.75 2.82 16.06
C LEU A 11 -38.58 2.18 16.81
N CYS A 12 -38.32 0.91 16.48
CA CYS A 12 -37.10 0.23 16.89
C CYS A 12 -35.90 0.89 16.19
N LEU A 13 -35.18 1.77 16.87
CA LEU A 13 -33.87 2.20 16.40
C LEU A 13 -32.83 1.16 16.83
N ALA A 14 -32.74 0.08 16.06
CA ALA A 14 -31.63 -0.85 16.16
C ALA A 14 -30.34 -0.09 15.80
N LEU A 15 -29.54 0.24 16.81
CA LEU A 15 -28.23 0.84 16.63
C LEU A 15 -27.29 -0.24 16.08
N PHE A 16 -27.28 -0.41 14.76
CA PHE A 16 -26.30 -1.26 14.09
C PHE A 16 -24.90 -0.69 14.33
N LEU A 17 -24.18 -1.26 15.29
CA LEU A 17 -22.72 -1.27 15.25
C LEU A 17 -22.31 -2.13 14.05
N ALA A 18 -22.30 -1.51 12.88
CA ALA A 18 -21.45 -1.96 11.80
C ALA A 18 -20.00 -1.69 12.25
N ALA A 19 -19.41 -2.64 12.98
CA ALA A 19 -17.97 -2.79 12.97
C ALA A 19 -17.60 -3.05 11.51
N GLY A 20 -17.15 -2.00 10.83
CA GLY A 20 -16.82 -2.09 9.42
C GLY A 20 -15.66 -3.06 9.25
N ALA A 21 -15.96 -4.25 8.73
CA ALA A 21 -14.94 -5.04 8.07
C ALA A 21 -14.41 -4.14 6.94
N ALA A 22 -13.15 -3.70 7.05
CA ALA A 22 -12.49 -3.01 5.96
C ALA A 22 -12.59 -3.93 4.74
N GLN A 23 -13.25 -3.45 3.68
CA GLN A 23 -13.45 -4.27 2.50
C GLN A 23 -12.09 -4.43 1.82
N ALA A 24 -11.47 -5.58 2.06
CA ALA A 24 -10.30 -6.03 1.34
C ALA A 24 -10.60 -5.99 -0.17
N PHE A 25 -9.89 -5.13 -0.88
CA PHE A 25 -9.92 -5.13 -2.33
C PHE A 25 -9.01 -6.26 -2.83
N PRO A 26 -9.45 -7.05 -3.82
CA PRO A 26 -8.58 -8.05 -4.41
C PRO A 26 -7.41 -7.34 -5.12
N ILE A 27 -6.26 -8.02 -5.19
CA ILE A 27 -5.18 -7.62 -6.10
C ILE A 27 -5.76 -7.59 -7.52
N SER A 28 -5.53 -6.49 -8.25
CA SER A 28 -5.89 -6.34 -9.65
C SER A 28 -4.67 -6.43 -10.56
N ASP A 29 -3.55 -5.86 -10.12
CA ASP A 29 -2.34 -5.71 -10.91
C ASP A 29 -1.10 -5.82 -10.00
N VAL A 30 0.06 -5.91 -10.63
CA VAL A 30 1.35 -5.68 -10.00
C VAL A 30 2.10 -4.64 -10.81
N LEU A 31 2.56 -3.59 -10.13
CA LEU A 31 3.61 -2.72 -10.65
C LEU A 31 4.94 -3.42 -10.47
N PHE A 32 5.79 -3.43 -11.48
CA PHE A 32 7.14 -3.96 -11.39
C PHE A 32 8.12 -3.08 -12.15
N SER A 33 9.37 -3.09 -11.69
CA SER A 33 10.47 -2.48 -12.45
C SER A 33 11.28 -3.54 -13.16
N ARG A 34 11.69 -3.26 -14.39
CA ARG A 34 12.65 -4.09 -15.14
C ARG A 34 13.66 -3.22 -15.87
N ASP A 35 14.93 -3.64 -15.85
CA ASP A 35 15.95 -3.04 -16.70
C ASP A 35 15.80 -3.57 -18.13
N THR A 36 15.83 -2.67 -19.11
CA THR A 36 15.76 -3.00 -20.55
C THR A 36 17.10 -2.84 -21.27
N GLY A 37 18.19 -2.57 -20.53
CA GLY A 37 19.52 -2.27 -21.07
C GLY A 37 19.68 -0.81 -21.53
N THR A 38 18.58 -0.06 -21.58
CA THR A 38 18.56 1.41 -21.79
C THR A 38 18.18 2.18 -20.52
N GLY A 39 17.94 1.48 -19.42
CA GLY A 39 17.41 2.02 -18.16
C GLY A 39 16.25 1.18 -17.61
N PRO A 40 15.93 1.34 -16.31
CA PRO A 40 14.78 0.70 -15.70
C PRO A 40 13.46 1.38 -16.08
N ARG A 41 12.43 0.57 -16.29
CA ARG A 41 11.05 1.00 -16.59
C ARG A 41 10.09 0.53 -15.52
N LEU A 42 9.08 1.37 -15.25
CA LEU A 42 7.88 0.97 -14.52
C LEU A 42 6.89 0.37 -15.50
N GLU A 43 6.48 -0.86 -15.24
CA GLU A 43 5.46 -1.57 -16.00
C GLU A 43 4.38 -2.09 -15.06
N SER A 44 3.15 -2.25 -15.57
CA SER A 44 2.05 -2.93 -14.88
C SER A 44 1.61 -4.16 -15.65
N VAL A 45 1.16 -5.20 -14.95
CA VAL A 45 0.44 -6.34 -15.55
C VAL A 45 -0.67 -6.79 -14.60
N GLY A 46 -1.81 -7.19 -15.16
CA GLY A 46 -2.93 -7.70 -14.38
C GLY A 46 -2.53 -8.96 -13.64
N PHE A 47 -2.85 -9.05 -12.35
CA PHE A 47 -2.43 -10.13 -11.46
C PHE A 47 -3.49 -10.36 -10.38
N ASP A 48 -4.01 -11.59 -10.25
CA ASP A 48 -5.09 -11.93 -9.30
C ASP A 48 -4.58 -12.47 -7.94
N GLY A 49 -3.29 -12.31 -7.65
CA GLY A 49 -2.62 -12.96 -6.52
C GLY A 49 -2.15 -14.40 -6.78
N THR A 50 -2.44 -14.96 -7.95
CA THR A 50 -1.97 -16.30 -8.36
C THR A 50 -1.43 -16.35 -9.79
N SER A 51 -2.06 -15.63 -10.71
CA SER A 51 -1.86 -15.74 -12.16
C SER A 51 -1.85 -14.37 -12.83
N PHE A 52 -1.07 -14.23 -13.90
CA PHE A 52 -1.06 -13.01 -14.72
C PHE A 52 -2.17 -13.01 -15.77
N SER A 53 -2.64 -11.82 -16.14
CA SER A 53 -3.58 -11.61 -17.24
C SER A 53 -3.15 -10.45 -18.13
N GLY A 54 -3.36 -10.62 -19.45
CA GLY A 54 -2.94 -9.63 -20.45
C GLY A 54 -1.43 -9.59 -20.69
N SER A 55 -0.97 -8.45 -21.20
CA SER A 55 0.44 -8.13 -21.46
C SER A 55 0.87 -6.98 -20.55
N ALA A 56 2.16 -6.92 -20.24
CA ALA A 56 2.72 -5.79 -19.50
C ALA A 56 2.54 -4.46 -20.27
N THR A 57 2.13 -3.42 -19.55
CA THR A 57 1.98 -2.05 -20.05
C THR A 57 3.09 -1.19 -19.47
N VAL A 58 3.85 -0.48 -20.33
CA VAL A 58 4.86 0.49 -19.86
C VAL A 58 4.16 1.75 -19.40
N LEU A 59 4.50 2.22 -18.19
CA LEU A 59 3.92 3.39 -17.56
C LEU A 59 4.89 4.57 -17.59
N ALA A 60 6.11 4.38 -17.09
CA ALA A 60 7.14 5.42 -17.02
C ALA A 60 8.56 4.85 -17.16
N GLU A 61 9.51 5.69 -17.58
CA GLU A 61 10.94 5.43 -17.34
C GLU A 61 11.26 5.79 -15.87
N LEU A 62 12.10 5.00 -15.20
CA LEU A 62 12.47 5.21 -13.80
C LEU A 62 13.84 5.90 -13.69
N ASN A 63 14.06 6.59 -12.56
CA ASN A 63 15.42 7.00 -12.19
C ASN A 63 16.28 5.72 -11.98
N PRO A 64 17.44 5.56 -12.65
CA PRO A 64 18.32 4.40 -12.47
C PRO A 64 18.88 4.22 -11.05
N GLU A 65 18.78 5.24 -10.20
CA GLU A 65 19.18 5.17 -8.79
C GLU A 65 18.06 4.65 -7.86
N TRP A 66 16.84 4.43 -8.37
CA TRP A 66 15.73 3.83 -7.61
C TRP A 66 15.80 2.30 -7.66
N MET A 67 15.88 1.67 -6.49
CA MET A 67 16.18 0.23 -6.37
C MET A 67 14.99 -0.60 -5.92
N SER A 68 14.25 -0.13 -4.92
CA SER A 68 13.01 -0.76 -4.45
C SER A 68 11.85 0.23 -4.44
N MET A 69 10.61 -0.27 -4.46
CA MET A 69 9.42 0.56 -4.55
C MET A 69 8.23 -0.01 -3.78
N SER A 70 7.28 0.85 -3.41
CA SER A 70 5.97 0.47 -2.89
C SER A 70 4.93 1.51 -3.29
N TYR A 71 3.73 1.08 -3.70
CA TYR A 71 2.64 1.97 -4.10
C TYR A 71 1.58 2.08 -3.01
N ASP A 72 1.33 3.28 -2.52
CA ASP A 72 0.13 3.62 -1.76
C ASP A 72 -0.90 4.23 -2.72
N ALA A 73 -1.77 3.36 -3.25
CA ALA A 73 -2.84 3.73 -4.18
C ALA A 73 -3.95 4.56 -3.52
N ALA A 74 -4.06 4.57 -2.18
CA ALA A 74 -5.05 5.37 -1.47
C ALA A 74 -4.57 6.81 -1.28
N ALA A 75 -3.26 7.00 -1.04
CA ALA A 75 -2.64 8.32 -0.94
C ALA A 75 -2.13 8.89 -2.28
N GLY A 76 -2.04 8.07 -3.34
CA GLY A 76 -1.54 8.48 -4.66
C GLY A 76 -0.03 8.69 -4.68
N PHE A 77 0.73 7.85 -3.96
CA PHE A 77 2.18 7.99 -3.80
C PHE A 77 2.94 6.70 -4.09
N MET A 78 3.98 6.80 -4.91
CA MET A 78 5.04 5.81 -5.02
C MET A 78 6.17 6.18 -4.06
N TYR A 79 6.59 5.22 -3.24
CA TYR A 79 7.78 5.29 -2.41
C TYR A 79 8.92 4.58 -3.12
N PHE A 80 10.14 5.11 -3.06
CA PHE A 80 11.34 4.49 -3.62
C PHE A 80 12.51 4.52 -2.63
N THR A 81 13.29 3.44 -2.56
CA THR A 81 14.66 3.53 -2.04
C THR A 81 15.55 4.08 -3.15
N ARG A 82 16.32 5.13 -2.87
CA ARG A 82 17.30 5.72 -3.80
C ARG A 82 18.71 5.51 -3.28
N VAL A 83 19.57 4.94 -4.12
CA VAL A 83 20.99 4.70 -3.82
C VAL A 83 21.83 5.62 -4.70
N SER A 84 22.23 6.77 -4.15
CA SER A 84 23.07 7.75 -4.84
C SER A 84 24.11 8.33 -3.89
N GLY A 85 25.39 8.30 -4.25
CA GLY A 85 26.45 8.81 -3.38
C GLY A 85 26.65 7.95 -2.13
N ALA A 86 26.83 8.58 -0.97
CA ALA A 86 27.30 7.90 0.26
C ALA A 86 26.17 7.38 1.17
N THR A 87 24.98 7.95 1.10
CA THR A 87 23.85 7.60 2.00
C THR A 87 22.61 7.32 1.15
N PRO A 88 22.01 6.11 1.23
CA PRO A 88 20.74 5.86 0.56
C PRO A 88 19.60 6.64 1.24
N THR A 89 18.52 6.88 0.52
CA THR A 89 17.38 7.68 1.01
C THR A 89 16.05 7.01 0.71
N LEU A 90 15.05 7.22 1.56
CA LEU A 90 13.66 6.96 1.22
C LEU A 90 13.11 8.21 0.53
N GLN A 91 12.57 8.03 -0.67
CA GLN A 91 11.93 9.08 -1.46
C GLN A 91 10.45 8.76 -1.68
N ARG A 92 9.66 9.79 -1.96
CA ARG A 92 8.25 9.68 -2.36
C ARG A 92 7.95 10.61 -3.53
N VAL A 93 7.16 10.14 -4.49
CA VAL A 93 6.68 10.91 -5.65
C VAL A 93 5.18 10.65 -5.84
N GLY A 94 4.43 11.66 -6.31
CA GLY A 94 3.03 11.47 -6.67
C GLY A 94 2.90 10.47 -7.82
N PHE A 95 1.88 9.63 -7.81
CA PHE A 95 1.60 8.67 -8.86
C PHE A 95 0.09 8.39 -8.92
N ASP A 96 -0.53 8.56 -10.08
CA ASP A 96 -1.98 8.40 -10.27
C ASP A 96 -2.42 6.99 -10.68
N GLY A 97 -1.47 6.04 -10.73
CA GLY A 97 -1.66 4.71 -11.28
C GLY A 97 -1.22 4.58 -12.74
N THR A 98 -0.97 5.70 -13.43
CA THR A 98 -0.54 5.73 -14.84
C THR A 98 0.77 6.47 -15.08
N ASP A 99 1.02 7.61 -14.42
CA ASP A 99 2.26 8.38 -14.54
C ASP A 99 2.62 9.12 -13.23
N PHE A 100 3.85 9.61 -13.15
CA PHE A 100 4.35 10.37 -12.01
C PHE A 100 3.84 11.82 -12.01
N ILE A 101 3.34 12.25 -10.86
CA ILE A 101 2.87 13.63 -10.64
C ILE A 101 3.91 14.39 -9.80
N GLY A 102 4.54 15.37 -10.43
CA GLY A 102 5.46 16.30 -9.79
C GLY A 102 6.89 15.77 -9.65
N SER A 103 7.54 16.05 -8.52
CA SER A 103 8.95 15.74 -8.28
C SER A 103 9.11 14.87 -7.04
N ALA A 104 10.10 13.97 -7.06
CA ALA A 104 10.43 13.14 -5.91
C ALA A 104 10.94 14.00 -4.74
N THR A 105 10.40 13.73 -3.56
CA THR A 105 10.78 14.34 -2.29
C THR A 105 11.57 13.32 -1.47
N VAL A 106 12.73 13.71 -0.92
CA VAL A 106 13.42 12.91 0.11
C VAL A 106 12.64 13.02 1.40
N LEU A 107 12.25 11.87 1.97
CA LEU A 107 11.62 11.80 3.28
C LEU A 107 12.68 11.70 4.37
N THR A 108 13.61 10.75 4.25
CA THR A 108 14.62 10.47 5.27
C THR A 108 15.83 9.74 4.70
N GLU A 109 16.95 9.74 5.44
CA GLU A 109 18.13 8.95 5.14
C GLU A 109 17.97 7.51 5.64
N LEU A 110 18.45 6.55 4.86
CA LEU A 110 18.43 5.13 5.19
C LEU A 110 19.81 4.72 5.71
N ASN A 111 19.84 4.25 6.96
CA ASN A 111 20.99 3.59 7.56
C ASN A 111 20.46 2.40 8.37
N PRO A 112 20.58 1.15 7.88
CA PRO A 112 21.34 0.66 6.72
C PRO A 112 20.66 0.90 5.35
N GLU A 113 21.34 0.51 4.27
CA GLU A 113 20.73 0.25 2.97
C GLU A 113 19.67 -0.87 3.05
N TRP A 114 18.58 -0.70 2.30
CA TRP A 114 17.49 -1.67 2.16
C TRP A 114 17.46 -2.21 0.75
N MET A 115 17.35 -3.54 0.62
CA MET A 115 17.38 -4.21 -0.69
C MET A 115 15.97 -4.30 -1.28
N SER A 116 14.97 -4.51 -0.43
CA SER A 116 13.56 -4.43 -0.80
C SER A 116 12.71 -3.81 0.30
N MET A 117 11.54 -3.28 -0.05
CA MET A 117 10.56 -2.74 0.89
C MET A 117 9.11 -2.97 0.46
N SER A 118 8.18 -2.90 1.41
CA SER A 118 6.74 -2.84 1.18
C SER A 118 6.08 -2.02 2.29
N TYR A 119 5.25 -1.05 1.91
CA TYR A 119 4.47 -0.24 2.85
C TYR A 119 3.08 -0.84 3.06
N ASP A 120 2.71 -1.05 4.32
CA ASP A 120 1.35 -1.30 4.76
C ASP A 120 0.75 0.00 5.36
N PRO A 121 -0.03 0.77 4.59
CA PRO A 121 -0.65 2.01 5.06
C PRO A 121 -1.81 1.79 6.03
N MET A 122 -2.34 0.57 6.15
CA MET A 122 -3.43 0.27 7.09
C MET A 122 -2.87 0.05 8.51
N ALA A 123 -1.74 -0.65 8.61
CA ALA A 123 -1.05 -0.90 9.87
C ALA A 123 0.03 0.17 10.22
N ASN A 124 0.35 1.08 9.30
CA ASN A 124 1.44 2.05 9.40
C ASN A 124 2.80 1.37 9.66
N PHE A 125 3.12 0.34 8.86
CA PHE A 125 4.40 -0.36 8.91
C PHE A 125 5.07 -0.40 7.54
N MET A 126 6.36 -0.07 7.52
CA MET A 126 7.25 -0.37 6.40
C MET A 126 8.00 -1.67 6.70
N TYR A 127 7.77 -2.68 5.88
CA TYR A 127 8.55 -3.91 5.86
C TYR A 127 9.75 -3.71 4.93
N PHE A 128 10.92 -4.21 5.30
CA PHE A 128 12.11 -4.12 4.45
C PHE A 128 13.06 -5.31 4.63
N THR A 129 13.82 -5.62 3.59
CA THR A 129 14.91 -6.60 3.65
C THR A 129 16.26 -5.90 3.78
N ARG A 130 17.12 -6.46 4.63
CA ARG A 130 18.46 -5.94 4.93
C ARG A 130 19.48 -7.08 4.92
N ALA A 131 20.52 -6.95 4.11
CA ALA A 131 21.73 -7.77 4.24
C ALA A 131 22.64 -7.26 5.37
N SER A 132 23.25 -8.20 6.09
CA SER A 132 24.30 -7.96 7.08
C SER A 132 25.30 -9.09 7.03
N GLY A 133 26.41 -8.88 6.32
CA GLY A 133 27.35 -9.95 5.99
C GLY A 133 26.71 -10.98 5.06
N THR A 134 26.61 -12.23 5.49
CA THR A 134 26.00 -13.34 4.73
C THR A 134 24.55 -13.64 5.11
N VAL A 135 23.95 -12.85 6.00
CA VAL A 135 22.56 -13.04 6.46
C VAL A 135 21.71 -11.90 5.91
N THR A 136 20.62 -12.24 5.23
CA THR A 136 19.54 -11.30 4.93
C THR A 136 18.46 -11.45 5.99
N THR A 137 17.84 -10.36 6.41
CA THR A 137 16.74 -10.35 7.38
C THR A 137 15.52 -9.65 6.80
N LEU A 138 14.32 -10.14 7.14
CA LEU A 138 13.09 -9.37 7.05
C LEU A 138 12.92 -8.57 8.34
N GLN A 139 12.66 -7.27 8.21
CA GLN A 139 12.44 -6.36 9.32
C GLN A 139 11.16 -5.54 9.08
N LYS A 140 10.62 -4.96 10.15
CA LYS A 140 9.59 -3.90 10.06
C LYS A 140 9.91 -2.72 10.95
N VAL A 141 9.50 -1.53 10.53
CA VAL A 141 9.53 -0.28 11.31
C VAL A 141 8.19 0.43 11.16
N GLY A 142 7.73 1.15 12.18
CA GLY A 142 6.55 2.01 12.03
C GLY A 142 6.81 3.09 10.98
N PHE A 143 5.82 3.43 10.17
CA PHE A 143 5.92 4.45 9.13
C PHE A 143 4.53 5.00 8.80
N ASP A 144 4.36 6.32 8.84
CA ASP A 144 3.06 6.99 8.64
C ASP A 144 2.85 7.53 7.21
N GLY A 145 3.68 7.09 6.26
CA GLY A 145 3.73 7.65 4.91
C GLY A 145 4.64 8.88 4.79
N THR A 146 5.17 9.41 5.90
CA THR A 146 6.09 10.56 5.90
C THR A 146 7.39 10.32 6.67
N ASP A 147 7.36 9.70 7.84
CA ASP A 147 8.56 9.45 8.67
C ASP A 147 8.45 8.13 9.46
N PHE A 148 9.58 7.65 9.99
CA PHE A 148 9.64 6.41 10.76
C PHE A 148 9.22 6.62 12.22
N ILE A 149 8.39 5.69 12.71
CA ILE A 149 7.90 5.67 14.09
C ILE A 149 8.60 4.54 14.85
N GLY A 150 9.49 4.94 15.77
CA GLY A 150 10.19 4.03 16.66
C GLY A 150 11.46 3.45 16.06
N SER A 151 11.66 2.13 16.21
CA SER A 151 12.88 1.44 15.77
C SER A 151 12.53 0.15 15.03
N ALA A 152 13.39 -0.23 14.09
CA ALA A 152 13.22 -1.46 13.33
C ALA A 152 13.27 -2.71 14.23
N THR A 153 12.39 -3.66 13.94
CA THR A 153 12.31 -4.97 14.58
C THR A 153 12.61 -6.05 13.55
N VAL A 154 13.55 -6.95 13.85
CA VAL A 154 13.83 -8.14 13.03
C VAL A 154 12.71 -9.16 13.22
N LEU A 155 12.18 -9.69 12.11
CA LEU A 155 11.11 -10.68 12.10
C LEU A 155 11.62 -12.08 11.78
N ALA A 156 12.50 -12.20 10.79
CA ALA A 156 13.05 -13.48 10.35
C ALA A 156 14.40 -13.32 9.64
N ASP A 157 15.22 -14.36 9.70
CA ASP A 157 16.32 -14.56 8.76
C ASP A 157 15.77 -15.10 7.43
N LEU A 158 16.28 -14.59 6.31
CA LEU A 158 15.88 -14.98 4.96
C LEU A 158 16.99 -15.77 4.28
N THR A 159 16.71 -17.04 3.96
CA THR A 159 17.60 -17.90 3.18
C THR A 159 16.83 -18.63 2.07
N PRO A 160 17.13 -18.38 0.78
CA PRO A 160 18.02 -17.37 0.24
C PRO A 160 17.35 -15.99 0.14
N GLU A 161 18.13 -15.03 -0.35
CA GLU A 161 17.79 -13.63 -0.56
C GLU A 161 16.59 -13.40 -1.49
N TRP A 162 15.84 -12.32 -1.22
CA TRP A 162 14.73 -11.82 -2.03
C TRP A 162 15.16 -10.53 -2.72
N MET A 163 14.91 -10.41 -4.02
CA MET A 163 15.28 -9.21 -4.79
C MET A 163 14.23 -8.12 -4.65
N SER A 164 12.95 -8.50 -4.74
CA SER A 164 11.82 -7.60 -4.51
C SER A 164 10.73 -8.28 -3.68
N MET A 165 9.89 -7.51 -2.98
CA MET A 165 8.74 -8.03 -2.24
C MET A 165 7.57 -7.03 -2.20
N SER A 166 6.38 -7.54 -1.89
CA SER A 166 5.21 -6.74 -1.56
C SER A 166 4.27 -7.54 -0.65
N TYR A 167 3.76 -6.90 0.39
CA TYR A 167 2.87 -7.51 1.38
C TYR A 167 1.40 -7.30 1.00
N ASP A 168 0.65 -8.41 0.97
CA ASP A 168 -0.81 -8.43 0.99
C ASP A 168 -1.31 -8.67 2.41
N ALA A 169 -1.57 -7.56 3.10
CA ALA A 169 -2.13 -7.53 4.46
C ALA A 169 -3.62 -7.93 4.53
N ALA A 170 -4.29 -8.06 3.39
CA ALA A 170 -5.69 -8.46 3.34
C ALA A 170 -5.86 -9.98 3.21
N ALA A 171 -4.89 -10.65 2.59
CA ALA A 171 -4.86 -12.10 2.41
C ALA A 171 -3.78 -12.82 3.24
N ASP A 172 -3.05 -12.10 4.10
CA ASP A 172 -1.91 -12.59 4.89
C ASP A 172 -0.85 -13.29 4.02
N PHE A 173 -0.41 -12.64 2.93
CA PHE A 173 0.62 -13.18 2.02
C PHE A 173 1.74 -12.17 1.77
N MET A 174 2.98 -12.61 1.95
CA MET A 174 4.16 -11.91 1.42
C MET A 174 4.48 -12.46 0.04
N TYR A 175 4.40 -11.61 -0.98
CA TYR A 175 4.84 -11.90 -2.35
C TYR A 175 6.28 -11.43 -2.51
N PHE A 176 7.12 -12.20 -3.17
CA PHE A 176 8.53 -11.86 -3.36
C PHE A 176 9.11 -12.48 -4.63
N THR A 177 10.11 -11.81 -5.20
CA THR A 177 10.91 -12.35 -6.28
C THR A 177 12.22 -12.93 -5.77
N ARG A 178 12.63 -14.05 -6.36
CA ARG A 178 13.84 -14.79 -5.97
C ARG A 178 14.62 -15.19 -7.21
N ALA A 179 15.91 -14.86 -7.24
CA ALA A 179 16.88 -15.47 -8.13
C ALA A 179 17.35 -16.80 -7.51
N SER A 180 16.95 -17.92 -8.10
CA SER A 180 17.53 -19.23 -7.79
C SER A 180 17.92 -19.92 -9.08
N GLY A 181 19.23 -20.00 -9.35
CA GLY A 181 19.74 -20.45 -10.64
C GLY A 181 19.67 -19.34 -11.69
N THR A 182 19.30 -19.68 -12.92
CA THR A 182 19.32 -18.77 -14.08
C THR A 182 18.04 -17.97 -14.29
N THR A 183 16.92 -18.38 -13.70
CA THR A 183 15.59 -17.81 -13.97
C THR A 183 14.99 -17.26 -12.67
N PRO A 184 14.78 -15.94 -12.55
CA PRO A 184 14.00 -15.35 -11.48
C PRO A 184 12.58 -15.92 -11.41
N THR A 185 12.02 -16.00 -10.20
CA THR A 185 10.64 -16.47 -9.98
C THR A 185 9.87 -15.50 -9.11
N LEU A 186 8.56 -15.35 -9.36
CA LEU A 186 7.61 -14.79 -8.40
C LEU A 186 7.13 -15.92 -7.49
N GLN A 187 7.20 -15.70 -6.19
CA GLN A 187 6.76 -16.63 -5.15
C GLN A 187 5.86 -15.89 -4.15
N ARG A 188 5.07 -16.65 -3.38
CA ARG A 188 4.39 -16.15 -2.18
C ARG A 188 4.53 -17.09 -1.00
N VAL A 189 4.51 -16.56 0.21
CA VAL A 189 4.42 -17.32 1.46
C VAL A 189 3.37 -16.67 2.36
N GLY A 190 2.66 -17.44 3.18
CA GLY A 190 1.75 -16.86 4.16
C GLY A 190 2.55 -16.00 5.16
N PHE A 191 1.99 -14.87 5.59
CA PHE A 191 2.66 -13.93 6.49
C PHE A 191 1.62 -13.05 7.22
N ASP A 192 1.58 -13.10 8.55
CA ASP A 192 0.60 -12.37 9.39
C ASP A 192 1.05 -10.93 9.78
N GLY A 193 1.96 -10.35 9.00
CA GLY A 193 2.65 -9.10 9.37
C GLY A 193 3.76 -9.28 10.42
N THR A 194 3.98 -10.48 10.96
CA THR A 194 5.02 -10.76 11.96
C THR A 194 5.76 -12.08 11.72
N ASN A 195 5.06 -13.15 11.35
CA ASN A 195 5.55 -14.52 11.21
C ASN A 195 5.17 -15.12 9.86
N PHE A 196 6.02 -16.00 9.31
CA PHE A 196 5.66 -16.79 8.14
C PHE A 196 4.73 -17.96 8.49
N ILE A 197 3.74 -18.19 7.63
CA ILE A 197 2.74 -19.25 7.74
C ILE A 197 2.92 -20.21 6.55
N GLY A 198 3.35 -21.43 6.86
CA GLY A 198 3.55 -22.48 5.87
C GLY A 198 4.82 -22.29 5.03
N SER A 199 4.77 -22.80 3.79
CA SER A 199 5.91 -22.83 2.86
C SER A 199 5.67 -21.92 1.65
N ALA A 200 6.76 -21.41 1.07
CA ALA A 200 6.68 -20.62 -0.15
C ALA A 200 6.18 -21.45 -1.35
N THR A 201 5.30 -20.84 -2.15
CA THR A 201 4.78 -21.38 -3.41
C THR A 201 5.31 -20.56 -4.58
N VAL A 202 5.86 -21.22 -5.60
CA VAL A 202 6.21 -20.56 -6.87
C VAL A 202 4.94 -20.31 -7.68
N LEU A 203 4.76 -19.09 -8.16
CA LEU A 203 3.61 -18.67 -8.98
C LEU A 203 3.98 -18.57 -10.46
N ALA A 204 5.16 -18.00 -10.77
CA ALA A 204 5.62 -17.82 -12.14
C ALA A 204 7.16 -17.77 -12.24
N GLU A 205 7.68 -18.13 -13.41
CA GLU A 205 9.01 -17.74 -13.86
C GLU A 205 8.97 -16.34 -14.50
N LEU A 206 10.01 -15.54 -14.31
CA LEU A 206 10.11 -14.16 -14.80
C LEU A 206 11.31 -14.02 -15.73
N ASN A 207 11.07 -13.65 -17.00
CA ASN A 207 12.10 -13.44 -17.99
C ASN A 207 11.75 -12.24 -18.91
N PRO A 208 12.46 -11.09 -18.81
CA PRO A 208 13.52 -10.80 -17.84
C PRO A 208 12.99 -10.75 -16.39
N GLY A 209 13.89 -10.84 -15.43
CA GLY A 209 13.56 -10.67 -14.01
C GLY A 209 13.11 -9.24 -13.67
N TRP A 210 12.39 -9.11 -12.56
CA TRP A 210 12.01 -7.82 -11.99
C TRP A 210 13.03 -7.38 -10.94
N THR A 211 13.29 -6.08 -10.84
CA THR A 211 14.20 -5.50 -9.83
C THR A 211 13.44 -4.99 -8.60
N ALA A 212 12.23 -4.47 -8.78
CA ALA A 212 11.30 -4.05 -7.73
C ALA A 212 9.86 -4.48 -8.08
N MET A 213 8.97 -4.55 -7.09
CA MET A 213 7.55 -4.82 -7.29
C MET A 213 6.69 -4.11 -6.25
N SER A 214 5.42 -3.84 -6.58
CA SER A 214 4.38 -3.50 -5.63
C SER A 214 3.05 -4.06 -6.14
N LEU A 215 2.27 -4.70 -5.27
CA LEU A 215 0.90 -5.07 -5.58
C LEU A 215 0.03 -3.81 -5.75
N VAL A 216 -1.01 -3.95 -6.57
CA VAL A 216 -2.07 -2.97 -6.76
C VAL A 216 -3.40 -3.64 -6.46
N TYR A 217 -4.23 -2.98 -5.66
CA TYR A 217 -5.54 -3.49 -5.30
C TYR A 217 -6.62 -2.77 -6.11
N GLY A 218 -7.58 -3.53 -6.64
CA GLY A 218 -8.67 -2.98 -7.45
C GLY A 218 -9.55 -2.06 -6.63
N GLN A 219 -9.43 -0.74 -6.84
CA GLN A 219 -10.03 0.25 -5.95
C GLN A 219 -11.56 0.08 -5.79
N ALA A 220 -12.08 0.45 -4.62
CA ALA A 220 -13.46 0.94 -4.56
C ALA A 220 -13.62 2.12 -5.54
N PRO A 221 -14.81 2.32 -6.13
CA PRO A 221 -15.08 3.54 -6.89
C PRO A 221 -14.80 4.77 -6.02
N VAL A 222 -13.74 5.51 -6.36
CA VAL A 222 -13.32 6.69 -5.60
C VAL A 222 -14.38 7.77 -5.74
N ALA A 223 -15.00 8.12 -4.62
CA ALA A 223 -15.75 9.35 -4.52
C ALA A 223 -14.74 10.51 -4.50
N VAL A 224 -14.53 11.14 -5.67
CA VAL A 224 -13.68 12.32 -5.77
C VAL A 224 -14.28 13.45 -4.94
N THR A 225 -13.69 13.73 -3.79
CA THR A 225 -13.87 14.99 -3.07
C THR A 225 -12.60 15.82 -3.20
N GLU A 226 -12.61 16.75 -4.15
CA GLU A 226 -11.61 17.82 -4.23
C GLU A 226 -11.52 18.62 -2.92
N PRO A 227 -10.39 19.31 -2.65
CA PRO A 227 -10.12 19.97 -1.37
C PRO A 227 -11.05 21.17 -1.11
N GLY A 228 -12.23 20.86 -0.57
CA GLY A 228 -13.23 21.80 -0.05
C GLY A 228 -13.78 21.29 1.27
N THR A 229 -12.99 21.35 2.34
CA THR A 229 -13.38 20.87 3.67
C THR A 229 -14.59 21.63 4.24
N ILE A 230 -15.73 20.94 4.32
CA ILE A 230 -16.80 21.28 5.25
C ILE A 230 -16.93 20.13 6.27
N PRO A 231 -16.20 20.18 7.41
CA PRO A 231 -16.40 19.20 8.47
C PRO A 231 -17.84 19.29 8.99
N LEU A 232 -18.46 18.16 9.36
CA LEU A 232 -19.88 18.09 9.74
C LEU A 232 -20.30 19.07 10.86
N PHE A 233 -19.36 19.53 11.69
CA PHE A 233 -19.58 20.61 12.66
C PHE A 233 -20.10 21.92 12.04
N ALA A 234 -19.65 22.27 10.83
CA ALA A 234 -20.11 23.46 10.12
C ALA A 234 -21.57 23.33 9.65
N LEU A 235 -21.98 22.13 9.22
CA LEU A 235 -23.38 21.84 8.88
C LEU A 235 -24.29 21.93 10.12
N GLY A 236 -23.83 21.40 11.26
CA GLY A 236 -24.52 21.53 12.55
C GLY A 236 -24.72 22.97 13.00
N LEU A 237 -23.68 23.81 12.90
CA LEU A 237 -23.75 25.24 13.22
C LEU A 237 -24.68 26.03 12.28
N PHE A 238 -24.75 25.66 11.00
CA PHE A 238 -25.66 26.28 10.03
C PHE A 238 -27.13 25.96 10.36
N LEU A 239 -27.43 24.69 10.66
CA LEU A 239 -28.76 24.24 11.06
C LEU A 239 -29.22 24.86 12.40
N LEU A 240 -28.32 25.00 13.38
CA LEU A 240 -28.59 25.70 14.65
C LEU A 240 -28.91 27.19 14.47
N ARG A 241 -28.26 27.88 13.52
CA ARG A 241 -28.58 29.28 13.17
C ARG A 241 -29.95 29.41 12.48
N LEU A 242 -30.31 28.47 11.61
CA LEU A 242 -31.63 28.40 10.98
C LEU A 242 -32.75 28.12 11.99
N ALA A 243 -32.53 27.21 12.94
CA ALA A 243 -33.48 26.93 14.02
C ALA A 243 -33.73 28.16 14.91
N ARG A 244 -32.67 28.86 15.34
CA ARG A 244 -32.81 30.10 16.14
C ARG A 244 -33.53 31.22 15.41
N ARG A 245 -33.33 31.38 14.09
CA ARG A 245 -34.08 32.39 13.31
C ARG A 245 -35.60 32.11 13.25
N ARG A 246 -36.03 30.84 13.24
CA ARG A 246 -37.47 30.49 13.30
C ARG A 246 -38.12 30.66 14.67
N GLN A 247 -37.35 30.72 15.75
CA GLN A 247 -37.88 31.01 17.10
C GLN A 247 -37.92 32.51 17.43
N GLY A 248 -37.26 33.36 16.64
CA GLY A 248 -37.24 34.83 16.81
C GLY A 248 -38.39 35.59 16.13
N SER A 249 -39.34 34.88 15.49
CA SER A 249 -40.51 35.47 14.83
C SER A 249 -41.80 34.96 15.46
N ARG A 250 -42.17 35.55 16.59
CA ARG A 250 -43.51 35.56 17.20
C ARG A 250 -43.79 36.96 17.72
#